data_AF-S9NYM8-F1
#
_entry.id   AF-S9NYM8-F1
#
_cell.length_a   1.000
_cell.length_b   1.000
_cell.length_c   1.000
_cell.angle_alpha   90.00
_cell.angle_beta   90.00
_cell.angle_gamma   90.00
#
_symmetry.space_group_name_H-M   'P 1'
#
loop_
_entity.id
_entity.type
_entity.pdbx_description
1 polymer ?
#
loop_
_entity_poly.entity_id
_entity_poly.type
_entity_poly.pdbx_seq_one_letter_code
_entity_poly.pdbx_strand_id
1 'polypeptide(L)'
;MKDEAQKKTQPGGARAQLVQFERAIRAELGSLDAAVEPLLAAVRSDVNALYPESGGTLLAPKEQESRQEKLLGALNELEDVLEALQLAVRSGRPGPAAVSGGG
;
A
#
# COMPACT_ATOMS: atom_id res chain seq x y z
N MET A 1 -33.83 11.56 -11.56
CA MET A 1 -32.45 11.23 -11.95
C MET A 1 -31.70 10.83 -10.70
N LYS A 2 -31.57 9.53 -10.44
CA LYS A 2 -30.95 8.96 -9.23
C LYS A 2 -29.98 7.85 -9.66
N ASP A 3 -29.02 8.18 -10.52
CA ASP A 3 -28.27 7.15 -11.25
C ASP A 3 -26.75 7.38 -11.30
N GLU A 4 -26.18 8.27 -10.49
CA GLU A 4 -24.71 8.48 -10.44
C GLU A 4 -24.03 8.06 -9.13
N ALA A 5 -24.78 7.79 -8.06
CA ALA A 5 -24.17 7.40 -6.78
C ALA A 5 -23.80 5.90 -6.68
N GLN A 6 -24.30 5.05 -7.58
CA GLN A 6 -24.16 3.58 -7.46
C GLN A 6 -23.01 2.97 -8.28
N LYS A 7 -22.24 3.76 -9.04
CA LYS A 7 -21.17 3.22 -9.90
C LYS A 7 -19.78 3.16 -9.26
N LYS A 8 -19.54 3.76 -8.09
CA LYS A 8 -18.17 3.96 -7.56
C LYS A 8 -17.71 3.04 -6.43
N THR A 9 -18.59 2.20 -5.87
CA THR A 9 -18.20 1.28 -4.80
C THR A 9 -18.61 -0.15 -5.13
N GLN A 10 -18.20 -0.64 -6.31
CA GLN A 10 -18.18 -2.08 -6.52
C GLN A 10 -17.00 -2.67 -5.72
N PRO A 11 -17.16 -3.82 -5.06
CA PRO A 11 -16.07 -4.50 -4.35
C PRO A 11 -14.88 -4.86 -5.26
N GLY A 12 -15.10 -4.95 -6.59
CA GLY A 12 -14.02 -5.04 -7.58
C GLY A 12 -13.18 -3.75 -7.73
N GLY A 13 -13.69 -2.61 -7.29
CA GLY A 13 -13.04 -1.30 -7.41
C GLY A 13 -11.84 -1.13 -6.48
N ALA A 14 -11.94 -1.56 -5.22
CA ALA A 14 -10.83 -1.41 -4.25
C ALA A 14 -9.62 -2.25 -4.65
N ARG A 15 -9.85 -3.50 -5.09
CA ARG A 15 -8.78 -4.39 -5.58
C ARG A 15 -8.21 -3.93 -6.91
N ALA A 16 -9.04 -3.43 -7.83
CA ALA A 16 -8.55 -2.84 -9.06
C ALA A 16 -7.69 -1.58 -8.80
N GLN A 17 -8.09 -0.73 -7.85
CA GLN A 17 -7.30 0.44 -7.44
C GLN A 17 -5.97 0.02 -6.82
N LEU A 18 -5.95 -1.01 -5.97
CA LEU A 18 -4.72 -1.56 -5.41
C LEU A 18 -3.77 -2.05 -6.51
N VAL A 19 -4.26 -2.80 -7.50
CA VAL A 19 -3.43 -3.29 -8.61
C VAL A 19 -2.80 -2.12 -9.38
N GLN A 20 -3.55 -1.04 -9.61
CA GLN A 20 -3.00 0.15 -10.28
C GLN A 20 -1.98 0.89 -9.41
N PHE A 21 -2.23 0.96 -8.10
CA PHE A 21 -1.32 1.56 -7.13
C PHE A 21 0.02 0.80 -7.05
N GLU A 22 -0.02 -0.53 -6.93
CA GLU A 22 1.19 -1.37 -6.95
C GLU A 22 1.97 -1.21 -8.26
N ARG A 23 1.27 -1.09 -9.40
CA ARG A 23 1.90 -0.85 -10.70
C ARG A 23 2.61 0.50 -10.75
N ALA A 24 1.96 1.55 -10.24
CA ALA A 24 2.54 2.89 -10.17
C ALA A 24 3.79 2.89 -9.28
N ILE A 25 3.71 2.30 -8.10
CA ILE A 25 4.87 2.18 -7.19
C ILE A 25 6.03 1.45 -7.86
N ARG A 26 5.78 0.31 -8.51
CA ARG A 26 6.82 -0.45 -9.20
C ARG A 26 7.46 0.35 -10.35
N ALA A 27 6.66 1.13 -11.07
CA ALA A 27 7.14 1.98 -12.16
C ALA A 27 8.02 3.14 -11.63
N GLU A 28 7.64 3.75 -10.50
CA GLU A 28 8.36 4.87 -9.89
C GLU A 28 9.64 4.42 -9.16
N LEU A 29 9.59 3.29 -8.45
CA LEU A 29 10.72 2.82 -7.63
C LEU A 29 11.75 1.99 -8.39
N GLY A 30 11.36 1.33 -9.50
CA GLY A 30 12.26 0.45 -10.25
C GLY A 30 12.91 -0.61 -9.36
N SER A 31 14.25 -0.59 -9.23
CA SER A 31 15.02 -1.53 -8.40
C SER A 31 14.83 -1.38 -6.89
N LEU A 32 14.18 -0.30 -6.44
CA LEU A 32 13.85 -0.07 -5.03
C LEU A 32 12.51 -0.73 -4.62
N ASP A 33 11.82 -1.41 -5.54
CA ASP A 33 10.54 -2.08 -5.26
C ASP A 33 10.65 -3.14 -4.15
N ALA A 34 11.79 -3.81 -4.05
CA ALA A 34 12.07 -4.81 -3.03
C ALA A 34 11.99 -4.26 -1.59
N ALA A 35 12.22 -2.96 -1.40
CA ALA A 35 12.10 -2.32 -0.09
C ALA A 35 10.63 -2.13 0.36
N VAL A 36 9.70 -2.03 -0.59
CA VAL A 36 8.27 -1.79 -0.32
C VAL A 36 7.37 -3.00 -0.55
N GLU A 37 7.86 -4.04 -1.24
CA GLU A 37 7.16 -5.32 -1.42
C GLU A 37 6.52 -5.89 -0.13
N PRO A 38 7.20 -5.95 1.04
CA PRO A 38 6.55 -6.47 2.24
C PRO A 38 5.35 -5.63 2.69
N LEU A 39 5.40 -4.31 2.52
CA LEU A 39 4.29 -3.41 2.84
C LEU A 39 3.16 -3.55 1.81
N LEU A 40 3.48 -3.64 0.52
CA LEU A 40 2.49 -3.89 -0.52
C LEU A 40 1.78 -5.24 -0.34
N ALA A 41 2.52 -6.27 0.09
CA ALA A 41 1.94 -7.58 0.42
C ALA A 41 0.95 -7.50 1.60
N ALA A 42 1.27 -6.71 2.63
CA ALA A 42 0.38 -6.46 3.77
C ALA A 42 -0.90 -5.72 3.33
N VAL A 43 -0.76 -4.62 2.59
CA VAL A 43 -1.88 -3.85 2.02
C VAL A 43 -2.78 -4.75 1.16
N ARG A 44 -2.19 -5.60 0.32
CA ARG A 44 -2.94 -6.56 -0.51
C ARG A 44 -3.71 -7.58 0.31
N SER A 45 -3.10 -8.10 1.36
CA SER A 45 -3.77 -9.04 2.28
C SER A 45 -4.98 -8.39 2.94
N ASP A 46 -4.84 -7.16 3.45
CA ASP A 46 -5.93 -6.47 4.13
C ASP A 46 -7.04 -6.02 3.20
N VAL A 47 -6.72 -5.53 1.99
CA VAL A 47 -7.73 -5.21 0.96
C VAL A 47 -8.50 -6.45 0.54
N ASN A 48 -7.84 -7.61 0.36
CA ASN A 48 -8.52 -8.86 0.02
C ASN A 48 -9.43 -9.34 1.15
N ALA A 49 -9.06 -9.12 2.42
CA ALA A 49 -9.86 -9.46 3.58
C ALA A 49 -11.09 -8.53 3.74
N LEU A 50 -10.93 -7.24 3.44
CA LEU A 50 -12.00 -6.24 3.51
C LEU A 50 -12.96 -6.30 2.31
N TYR A 51 -12.46 -6.69 1.15
CA TYR A 51 -13.21 -6.75 -0.11
C TYR A 51 -13.06 -8.12 -0.77
N PRO A 52 -13.65 -9.18 -0.19
CA PRO A 52 -13.58 -10.53 -0.76
C PRO A 52 -14.28 -10.60 -2.13
N GLU A 53 -13.92 -11.60 -2.94
CA GLU A 53 -14.62 -11.86 -4.22
C GLU A 53 -16.07 -12.25 -4.01
N SER A 54 -16.86 -12.21 -5.09
CA SER A 54 -18.22 -12.72 -5.09
C SER A 54 -18.27 -14.16 -4.55
N GLY A 55 -18.93 -14.35 -3.40
CA GLY A 55 -19.01 -15.63 -2.71
C GLY A 55 -18.05 -15.79 -1.52
N GLY A 56 -17.18 -14.80 -1.25
CA GLY A 56 -16.35 -14.79 -0.05
C GLY A 56 -17.09 -14.26 1.18
N THR A 57 -16.68 -14.73 2.35
CA THR A 57 -17.25 -14.34 3.64
C THR A 57 -16.81 -12.93 4.00
N LEU A 58 -17.78 -12.04 4.21
CA LEU A 58 -17.51 -10.72 4.80
C LEU A 58 -17.12 -10.88 6.26
N LEU A 59 -16.13 -10.11 6.69
CA LEU A 59 -15.72 -10.04 8.09
C LEU A 59 -16.84 -9.48 8.97
N ALA A 60 -16.84 -9.84 10.25
CA ALA A 60 -17.71 -9.20 11.21
C ALA A 60 -17.39 -7.69 11.30
N PRO A 61 -18.36 -6.81 11.61
CA PRO A 61 -18.14 -5.36 11.62
C PRO A 61 -16.91 -4.92 12.44
N LYS A 62 -16.73 -5.49 13.63
CA LYS A 62 -15.58 -5.22 14.50
C LYS A 62 -14.24 -5.68 13.90
N GLU A 63 -14.24 -6.79 13.17
CA GLU A 63 -13.05 -7.27 12.47
C GLU A 63 -12.76 -6.45 11.23
N GLN A 64 -13.80 -5.94 10.57
CA GLN A 64 -13.69 -5.03 9.44
C GLN A 64 -13.10 -3.68 9.87
N GLU A 65 -13.54 -3.11 11.00
CA GLU A 65 -12.94 -1.90 11.58
C GLU A 65 -11.46 -2.11 11.91
N SER A 66 -11.13 -3.18 12.64
CA SER A 66 -9.73 -3.49 12.97
C SER A 66 -8.85 -3.71 11.74
N ARG A 67 -9.39 -4.31 10.68
CA ARG A 67 -8.70 -4.48 9.40
C ARG A 67 -8.55 -3.17 8.63
N GLN A 68 -9.53 -2.27 8.71
CA GLN A 68 -9.40 -0.93 8.14
C GLN A 68 -8.31 -0.12 8.85
N GLU A 69 -8.24 -0.19 10.18
CA GLU A 69 -7.17 0.47 10.94
C GLU A 69 -5.79 -0.07 10.58
N LYS A 70 -5.66 -1.40 10.44
CA LYS A 70 -4.40 -2.03 9.98
C LYS A 70 -4.02 -1.60 8.56
N LEU A 71 -4.98 -1.58 7.65
CA LEU A 71 -4.76 -1.11 6.28
C LEU A 71 -4.28 0.35 6.26
N LEU A 72 -4.89 1.23 7.05
CA LEU A 72 -4.48 2.63 7.17
C LEU A 72 -3.06 2.75 7.73
N GLY A 73 -2.71 1.97 8.75
CA GLY A 73 -1.35 1.93 9.30
C GLY A 73 -0.31 1.49 8.27
N ALA A 74 -0.60 0.44 7.51
CA ALA A 74 0.30 -0.05 6.45
C ALA A 74 0.47 0.96 5.31
N LEU A 75 -0.58 1.71 4.96
CA LEU A 75 -0.51 2.78 3.97
C LEU A 75 0.32 3.97 4.47
N ASN A 76 0.19 4.34 5.74
CA ASN A 76 1.01 5.40 6.34
C ASN A 76 2.49 5.02 6.37
N GLU A 77 2.81 3.79 6.79
CA GLU A 77 4.20 3.30 6.78
C GLU A 77 4.77 3.24 5.35
N LEU A 78 3.95 2.87 4.37
CA LEU A 78 4.35 2.89 2.97
C LEU A 78 4.66 4.32 2.48
N GLU A 79 3.87 5.31 2.88
CA GLU A 79 4.16 6.73 2.60
C GLU A 79 5.49 7.15 3.22
N ASP A 80 5.73 6.83 4.50
CA ASP A 80 6.99 7.14 5.19
C ASP A 80 8.20 6.52 4.49
N VAL A 81 8.09 5.26 4.04
CA VAL A 81 9.16 4.57 3.31
C VAL A 81 9.37 5.20 1.93
N LEU A 82 8.30 5.54 1.20
CA LEU A 82 8.40 6.20 -0.09
C LEU A 82 9.07 7.57 0.04
N GLU A 83 8.73 8.36 1.07
CA GLU A 83 9.40 9.61 1.38
C GLU A 83 10.89 9.43 1.69
N ALA A 84 11.22 8.43 2.52
CA ALA A 84 12.60 8.11 2.85
C ALA A 84 13.42 7.69 1.62
N LEU A 85 12.81 6.91 0.71
CA LEU A 85 13.44 6.51 -0.56
C LEU A 85 13.64 7.71 -1.49
N GLN A 86 12.65 8.60 -1.62
CA GLN A 86 12.79 9.83 -2.39
C GLN A 86 13.88 10.75 -1.83
N LEU A 87 13.96 10.86 -0.50
CA LEU A 87 15.01 11.61 0.18
C LEU A 87 16.39 10.99 -0.08
N ALA A 88 16.52 9.67 -0.01
CA ALA A 88 17.78 8.96 -0.30
C ALA A 88 18.24 9.18 -1.75
N VAL A 89 17.31 9.12 -2.71
CA VAL A 89 17.60 9.41 -4.13
C VAL A 89 18.05 10.85 -4.32
N ARG A 90 17.35 11.84 -3.73
CA ARG A 90 17.74 13.26 -3.79
C ARG A 90 19.08 13.55 -3.13
N SER A 91 19.40 12.83 -2.07
CA SER A 91 20.65 13.00 -1.33
C SER A 91 21.86 12.39 -2.05
N GLY A 92 21.65 11.65 -3.17
CA GLY A 92 22.70 10.95 -3.89
C GLY A 92 23.43 9.90 -3.05
N ARG A 93 22.88 9.56 -1.88
CA ARG A 93 23.51 8.71 -0.87
C ARG A 93 22.71 7.41 -0.82
N PRO A 94 23.28 6.26 -1.23
CA PRO A 94 22.66 4.98 -0.89
C PRO A 94 22.54 4.92 0.65
N GLY A 95 21.39 4.46 1.14
CA GLY A 95 20.99 4.48 2.55
C GLY A 95 22.03 3.91 3.53
N PRO A 96 21.81 4.09 4.84
CA PRO A 96 22.86 4.17 5.84
C PRO A 96 23.60 2.83 6.03
N ALA A 97 24.68 2.65 5.28
CA ALA A 97 25.77 1.76 5.67
C ALA A 97 26.68 2.52 6.64
N ALA A 98 26.62 2.06 7.89
CA ALA A 98 27.58 2.19 8.99
C ALA A 98 28.96 2.84 8.70
N VAL A 99 29.33 3.76 9.61
CA VAL A 99 30.66 4.09 10.16
C VAL A 99 31.92 3.98 9.27
N SER A 100 32.60 5.11 9.08
CA SER A 100 34.07 5.25 9.07
C SER A 100 34.34 6.75 9.26
N GLY A 101 34.89 7.24 10.36
CA GLY A 101 36.26 6.99 10.81
C GLY A 101 37.22 7.92 10.06
N GLY A 102 37.67 9.01 10.70
CA GLY A 102 38.86 9.78 10.30
C GLY A 102 38.61 11.21 9.79
N GLY A 103 39.20 12.18 10.51
CA GLY A 103 39.27 13.60 10.16
C GLY A 103 39.51 14.45 11.39
#